data_AF-A0A1S9ZLR8-F1
#
_entry.id   AF-A0A1S9ZLR8-F1
#
_cell.length_a   1.000
_cell.length_b   1.000
_cell.length_c   1.000
_cell.angle_alpha   90.00
_cell.angle_beta   90.00
_cell.angle_gamma   90.00
#
_symmetry.space_group_name_H-M   'P 1'
#
loop_
_entity.id
_entity.type
_entity.pdbx_description
1 polymer ?
#
loop_
_entity_poly.entity_id
_entity_poly.type
_entity_poly.pdbx_seq_one_letter_code
_entity_poly.pdbx_strand_id
1 'polypeptide(L)'
;MQKVTGIKSVDFKIYACGHGVVNWNGPTTLSSEGRTVDNHTLPKLRGYTNLTGKVKDETGYKYKKEATDIDFKQTPLYISQNCIRHHLFREQAFDLHFAGERSLDKVLASITGLIRGYVVPSSQCKRTSPLLLEDFVDQLGNGNFEQFGQAGERDSSSFFSKTTFGDTEYISYGSISIEQLQFISLDNKFDRCAMIIKDNQGEAVAQQVQDFIQSLDPSRSPKATFHANYVRLGTIYEQGEAGILLDDTAIDILVKATLDMIQDLVIRQAKGYMYVDRVEVDYNDSNKMMRIKRHGETNPTATTNYAVYFEAK
;
A
#
# COMPACT_ATOMS: atom_id res chain seq x y z
N MET A 1 18.03 29.34 5.24
CA MET A 1 17.71 27.90 5.12
C MET A 1 18.06 27.44 3.71
N GLN A 2 18.86 26.38 3.59
CA GLN A 2 19.12 25.78 2.29
C GLN A 2 17.87 25.01 1.83
N LYS A 3 17.55 25.08 0.53
CA LYS A 3 16.44 24.32 -0.04
C LYS A 3 16.84 22.85 -0.18
N VAL A 4 15.94 21.93 0.16
CA VAL A 4 16.11 20.50 -0.11
C VAL A 4 16.05 20.26 -1.62
N THR A 5 17.11 19.67 -2.17
CA THR A 5 17.30 19.33 -3.59
C THR A 5 17.57 17.83 -3.74
N GLY A 6 17.49 17.29 -4.96
CA GLY A 6 17.59 15.85 -5.25
C GLY A 6 16.23 15.18 -5.41
N ILE A 7 16.24 13.86 -5.59
CA ILE A 7 15.03 13.05 -5.79
C ILE A 7 14.22 13.01 -4.49
N LYS A 8 12.96 13.47 -4.55
CA LYS A 8 12.06 13.63 -3.39
C LYS A 8 11.10 12.46 -3.24
N SER A 9 10.71 11.87 -4.36
CA SER A 9 9.91 10.66 -4.41
C SER A 9 10.27 9.82 -5.62
N VAL A 10 10.05 8.52 -5.51
CA VAL A 10 10.08 7.60 -6.66
C VAL A 10 8.64 7.25 -6.96
N ASP A 11 8.08 7.91 -7.97
CA ASP A 11 6.71 7.70 -8.40
C ASP A 11 6.69 6.58 -9.45
N PHE A 12 5.61 5.81 -9.51
CA PHE A 12 5.50 4.73 -10.48
C PHE A 12 4.06 4.50 -10.92
N LYS A 13 3.91 3.93 -12.11
CA LYS A 13 2.65 3.51 -12.72
C LYS A 13 2.71 2.01 -12.98
N ILE A 14 1.67 1.31 -12.56
CA ILE A 14 1.57 -0.14 -12.64
C ILE A 14 0.49 -0.51 -13.65
N TYR A 15 0.81 -1.46 -14.52
CA TYR A 15 -0.12 -2.15 -15.40
C TYR A 15 -0.15 -3.61 -14.97
N ALA A 16 -1.36 -4.15 -14.78
CA ALA A 16 -1.54 -5.53 -14.36
C ALA A 16 -2.67 -6.18 -15.15
N CYS A 17 -2.57 -7.48 -15.36
CA CYS A 17 -3.55 -8.27 -16.08
C CYS A 17 -4.08 -9.39 -15.18
N GLY A 18 -5.29 -9.85 -15.43
CA GLY A 18 -5.91 -10.90 -14.60
C GLY A 18 -7.16 -11.50 -15.22
N HIS A 19 -7.77 -12.37 -14.44
CA HIS A 19 -9.06 -12.95 -14.74
C HIS A 19 -9.83 -13.21 -13.44
N GLY A 20 -11.11 -12.84 -13.42
CA GLY A 20 -11.96 -12.99 -12.25
C GLY A 20 -11.70 -11.95 -11.16
N VAL A 21 -12.58 -11.95 -10.16
CA VAL A 21 -12.47 -11.06 -9.00
C VAL A 21 -11.57 -11.68 -7.94
N VAL A 22 -10.45 -11.00 -7.65
CA VAL A 22 -9.53 -11.40 -6.56
C VAL A 22 -9.85 -10.75 -5.21
N ASN A 23 -10.53 -9.59 -5.20
CA ASN A 23 -10.86 -8.85 -3.98
C ASN A 23 -12.36 -8.52 -3.90
N TRP A 24 -13.08 -9.33 -3.12
CA TRP A 24 -14.51 -9.17 -2.89
C TRP A 24 -14.84 -8.13 -1.81
N ASN A 25 -16.02 -7.51 -1.90
CA ASN A 25 -16.54 -6.64 -0.83
C ASN A 25 -17.36 -7.46 0.17
N GLY A 26 -18.33 -8.23 -0.33
CA GLY A 26 -19.16 -9.10 0.50
C GLY A 26 -20.63 -9.15 0.03
N PRO A 27 -21.48 -9.87 0.79
CA PRO A 27 -22.91 -9.92 0.53
C PRO A 27 -23.53 -8.52 0.65
N THR A 28 -24.37 -8.15 -0.30
CA THR A 28 -25.01 -6.83 -0.37
C THR A 28 -26.50 -7.01 -0.62
N THR A 29 -27.31 -6.35 0.21
CA THR A 29 -28.77 -6.32 0.04
C THR A 29 -29.15 -5.51 -1.21
N LEU A 30 -29.81 -6.17 -2.16
CA LEU A 30 -30.21 -5.64 -3.46
C LEU A 30 -31.67 -5.99 -3.76
N SER A 31 -32.19 -5.46 -4.86
CA SER A 31 -33.47 -5.84 -5.44
C SER A 31 -33.24 -6.86 -6.57
N SER A 32 -34.18 -7.78 -6.74
CA SER A 32 -34.30 -8.69 -7.88
C SER A 32 -35.79 -8.82 -8.19
N GLU A 33 -36.22 -8.33 -9.35
CA GLU A 33 -37.63 -8.36 -9.78
C GLU A 33 -38.57 -7.73 -8.73
N GLY A 34 -38.12 -6.65 -8.08
CA GLY A 34 -38.88 -5.96 -7.04
C GLY A 34 -38.91 -6.63 -5.67
N ARG A 35 -38.18 -7.73 -5.47
CA ARG A 35 -37.99 -8.38 -4.16
C ARG A 35 -36.59 -8.15 -3.63
N THR A 36 -36.47 -8.01 -2.32
CA THR A 36 -35.16 -7.91 -1.67
C THR A 36 -34.44 -9.25 -1.67
N VAL A 37 -33.18 -9.26 -2.10
CA VAL A 37 -32.25 -10.38 -2.00
C VAL A 37 -31.04 -9.97 -1.17
N ASP A 38 -30.57 -10.85 -0.29
CA ASP A 38 -29.49 -10.59 0.68
C ASP A 38 -28.23 -11.43 0.43
N ASN A 39 -28.34 -12.48 -0.39
CA ASN A 39 -27.28 -13.42 -0.71
C ASN A 39 -26.55 -13.14 -2.03
N HIS A 40 -26.65 -11.92 -2.56
CA HIS A 40 -25.88 -11.47 -3.72
C HIS A 40 -24.53 -10.88 -3.28
N THR A 41 -23.41 -11.48 -3.71
CA THR A 41 -22.07 -10.96 -3.36
C THR A 41 -21.57 -9.98 -4.42
N LEU A 42 -21.21 -8.77 -3.99
CA LEU A 42 -20.57 -7.78 -4.87
C LEU A 42 -19.04 -7.74 -4.68
N PRO A 43 -18.28 -7.51 -5.77
CA PRO A 43 -16.89 -7.14 -5.67
C PRO A 43 -16.73 -5.70 -5.19
N LYS A 44 -15.49 -5.24 -5.00
CA LYS A 44 -15.25 -3.83 -4.71
C LYS A 44 -15.41 -3.00 -5.97
N LEU A 45 -16.43 -2.13 -5.98
CA LEU A 45 -16.75 -1.22 -7.07
C LEU A 45 -16.55 0.22 -6.59
N ARG A 46 -15.73 1.01 -7.31
CA ARG A 46 -15.39 2.38 -6.91
C ARG A 46 -16.64 3.24 -6.91
N GLY A 47 -16.94 3.92 -5.80
CA GLY A 47 -18.06 4.87 -5.74
C GLY A 47 -19.45 4.24 -5.86
N TYR A 48 -19.54 2.91 -5.80
CA TYR A 48 -20.82 2.22 -5.87
C TYR A 48 -21.67 2.43 -4.62
N THR A 49 -22.97 2.58 -4.83
CA THR A 49 -23.99 2.55 -3.79
C THR A 49 -25.12 1.62 -4.22
N ASN A 50 -25.61 0.79 -3.29
CA ASN A 50 -26.72 -0.11 -3.52
C ASN A 50 -28.09 0.58 -3.41
N LEU A 51 -28.13 1.91 -3.24
CA LEU A 51 -29.36 2.69 -3.12
C LEU A 51 -29.68 3.41 -4.44
N THR A 52 -30.96 3.50 -4.78
CA THR A 52 -31.42 4.26 -5.97
C THR A 52 -31.56 5.76 -5.72
N GLY A 53 -31.51 6.19 -4.45
CA GLY A 53 -31.79 7.56 -4.03
C GLY A 53 -33.28 7.84 -3.78
N LYS A 54 -34.18 6.93 -4.13
CA LYS A 54 -35.62 7.05 -3.82
C LYS A 54 -35.90 6.66 -2.37
N VAL A 55 -36.78 7.39 -1.71
CA VAL A 55 -37.23 7.14 -0.33
C VAL A 55 -38.76 7.07 -0.33
N LYS A 56 -39.33 6.11 0.41
CA LYS A 56 -40.78 6.03 0.62
C LYS A 56 -41.17 6.98 1.76
N ASP A 57 -41.92 8.02 1.44
CA ASP A 57 -42.25 9.15 2.35
C ASP A 57 -42.82 8.72 3.71
N GLU A 58 -43.68 7.70 3.73
CA GLU A 58 -44.37 7.25 4.95
C GLU A 58 -43.49 6.41 5.89
N THR A 59 -42.45 5.75 5.36
CA THR A 59 -41.68 4.72 6.11
C THR A 59 -40.20 5.05 6.22
N GLY A 60 -39.72 6.03 5.46
CA GLY A 60 -38.29 6.31 5.31
C GLY A 60 -37.52 5.19 4.58
N TYR A 61 -38.21 4.19 4.01
CA TYR A 61 -37.56 3.07 3.33
C TYR A 61 -36.78 3.56 2.11
N LYS A 62 -35.49 3.24 2.06
CA LYS A 62 -34.60 3.59 0.95
C LYS A 62 -34.57 2.45 -0.06
N TYR A 63 -34.98 2.72 -1.29
CA TYR A 63 -35.04 1.73 -2.34
C TYR A 63 -33.65 1.23 -2.74
N LYS A 64 -33.53 -0.08 -2.92
CA LYS A 64 -32.31 -0.77 -3.34
C LYS A 64 -32.25 -0.85 -4.87
N LYS A 65 -31.04 -0.82 -5.42
CA LYS A 65 -30.81 -1.07 -6.84
C LYS A 65 -31.06 -2.52 -7.19
N GLU A 66 -31.42 -2.78 -8.44
CA GLU A 66 -31.45 -4.13 -8.99
C GLU A 66 -30.02 -4.70 -9.05
N ALA A 67 -29.86 -6.01 -8.87
CA ALA A 67 -28.54 -6.65 -8.87
C ALA A 67 -27.79 -6.51 -10.21
N THR A 68 -28.52 -6.25 -11.30
CA THR A 68 -27.97 -6.00 -12.64
C THR A 68 -27.77 -4.51 -12.95
N ASP A 69 -28.19 -3.59 -12.08
CA ASP A 69 -28.09 -2.14 -12.28
C ASP A 69 -26.71 -1.62 -11.82
N ILE A 70 -25.69 -1.93 -12.63
CA ILE A 70 -24.30 -1.54 -12.39
C ILE A 70 -23.68 -1.05 -13.70
N ASP A 71 -23.14 0.17 -13.68
CA ASP A 71 -22.32 0.71 -14.76
C ASP A 71 -20.84 0.59 -14.35
N PHE A 72 -20.11 -0.34 -14.96
CA PHE A 72 -18.70 -0.58 -14.66
C PHE A 72 -17.77 0.50 -15.21
N LYS A 73 -18.23 1.42 -16.07
CA LYS A 73 -17.44 2.59 -16.47
C LYS A 73 -17.50 3.69 -15.41
N GLN A 74 -18.66 3.87 -14.78
CA GLN A 74 -18.83 4.84 -13.68
C GLN A 74 -18.35 4.32 -12.34
N THR A 75 -18.57 3.03 -12.09
CA THR A 75 -18.23 2.35 -10.83
C THR A 75 -17.36 1.12 -11.11
N PRO A 76 -16.12 1.31 -11.61
CA PRO A 76 -15.26 0.22 -12.03
C PRO A 76 -14.87 -0.71 -10.88
N LEU A 77 -14.60 -1.96 -11.23
CA LEU A 77 -13.95 -2.91 -10.35
C LEU A 77 -12.59 -2.36 -9.91
N TYR A 78 -12.24 -2.57 -8.64
CA TYR A 78 -10.89 -2.30 -8.19
C TYR A 78 -10.40 -3.29 -7.13
N ILE A 79 -9.08 -3.50 -7.09
CA ILE A 79 -8.43 -4.18 -5.98
C ILE A 79 -7.97 -3.12 -4.98
N SER A 80 -8.39 -3.26 -3.73
CA SER A 80 -8.05 -2.27 -2.71
C SER A 80 -6.57 -2.28 -2.37
N GLN A 81 -5.99 -1.11 -2.08
CA GLN A 81 -4.61 -0.96 -1.63
C GLN A 81 -4.28 -1.89 -0.44
N ASN A 82 -5.23 -2.15 0.45
CA ASN A 82 -5.03 -3.07 1.58
C ASN A 82 -4.80 -4.52 1.10
N CYS A 83 -5.54 -4.97 0.08
CA CYS A 83 -5.35 -6.29 -0.50
C CYS A 83 -4.00 -6.39 -1.22
N ILE A 84 -3.63 -5.36 -1.98
CA ILE A 84 -2.33 -5.27 -2.65
C ILE A 84 -1.19 -5.34 -1.62
N ARG A 85 -1.23 -4.50 -0.58
CA ARG A 85 -0.22 -4.51 0.49
C ARG A 85 -0.14 -5.84 1.22
N HIS A 86 -1.28 -6.48 1.47
CA HIS A 86 -1.28 -7.81 2.09
C HIS A 86 -0.50 -8.83 1.24
N HIS A 87 -0.70 -8.83 -0.08
CA HIS A 87 0.00 -9.78 -0.97
C HIS A 87 1.47 -9.40 -1.21
N LEU A 88 1.80 -8.10 -1.29
CA LEU A 88 3.19 -7.64 -1.37
C LEU A 88 4.03 -8.09 -0.16
N PHE A 89 3.43 -8.13 1.03
CA PHE A 89 4.12 -8.50 2.28
C PHE A 89 3.59 -9.82 2.86
N ARG A 90 3.11 -10.73 2.01
CA ARG A 90 2.38 -11.93 2.42
C ARG A 90 3.21 -12.86 3.31
N GLU A 91 4.51 -12.98 3.02
CA GLU A 91 5.43 -13.83 3.77
C GLU A 91 5.52 -13.44 5.25
N GLN A 92 5.36 -12.15 5.55
CA GLN A 92 5.46 -11.56 6.88
C GLN A 92 4.09 -11.12 7.43
N ALA A 93 3.00 -11.68 6.91
CA ALA A 93 1.64 -11.26 7.28
C ALA A 93 1.35 -11.43 8.78
N PHE A 94 1.95 -12.44 9.43
CA PHE A 94 1.67 -12.79 10.83
C PHE A 94 2.77 -12.38 11.82
N ASP A 95 3.96 -12.01 11.35
CA ASP A 95 5.12 -11.72 12.22
C ASP A 95 4.87 -10.53 13.16
N LEU A 96 4.09 -9.54 12.70
CA LEU A 96 3.73 -8.36 13.47
C LEU A 96 2.93 -8.67 14.75
N HIS A 97 2.17 -9.77 14.77
CA HIS A 97 1.43 -10.17 15.98
C HIS A 97 2.36 -10.59 17.12
N PHE A 98 3.58 -11.05 16.79
CA PHE A 98 4.58 -11.47 17.76
C PHE A 98 5.56 -10.35 18.14
N ALA A 99 5.44 -9.17 17.54
CA ALA A 99 6.33 -8.03 17.78
C ALA A 99 6.23 -7.46 19.21
N GLY A 100 5.11 -7.70 19.91
CA GLY A 100 4.96 -7.31 21.33
C GLY A 100 5.65 -8.27 22.31
N GLU A 101 5.92 -9.51 21.89
CA GLU A 101 6.54 -10.57 22.72
C GLU A 101 8.03 -10.77 22.39
N ARG A 102 8.48 -10.32 21.22
CA ARG A 102 9.85 -10.47 20.70
C ARG A 102 10.52 -9.11 20.49
N SER A 103 11.82 -9.15 20.22
CA SER A 103 12.64 -7.97 20.00
C SER A 103 12.23 -7.22 18.72
N LEU A 104 11.89 -5.94 18.87
CA LEU A 104 11.42 -5.04 17.79
C LEU A 104 12.52 -4.69 16.78
N ASP A 105 13.78 -4.90 17.13
CA ASP A 105 14.95 -4.69 16.27
C ASP A 105 14.85 -5.52 14.98
N LYS A 106 14.41 -6.79 15.09
CA LYS A 106 14.17 -7.68 13.94
C LYS A 106 13.01 -7.21 13.05
N VAL A 107 11.97 -6.63 13.65
CA VAL A 107 10.86 -6.06 12.89
C VAL A 107 11.34 -4.84 12.13
N LEU A 108 12.12 -3.97 12.78
CA LEU A 108 12.67 -2.77 12.17
C LEU A 108 13.65 -3.09 11.03
N ALA A 109 14.56 -4.05 11.24
CA ALA A 109 15.50 -4.55 10.24
C ALA A 109 14.86 -5.59 9.30
N SER A 110 13.73 -5.22 8.69
CA SER A 110 13.02 -6.07 7.72
C SER A 110 12.31 -5.22 6.66
N ILE A 111 11.87 -5.85 5.57
CA ILE A 111 11.08 -5.16 4.54
C ILE A 111 9.74 -4.64 5.10
N THR A 112 9.14 -5.36 6.06
CA THR A 112 7.95 -4.89 6.78
C THR A 112 8.26 -3.63 7.59
N GLY A 113 9.38 -3.61 8.32
CA GLY A 113 9.81 -2.45 9.11
C GLY A 113 10.11 -1.23 8.25
N LEU A 114 10.86 -1.43 7.17
CA LEU A 114 11.40 -0.32 6.37
C LEU A 114 10.41 0.21 5.32
N ILE A 115 9.56 -0.65 4.74
CA ILE A 115 8.65 -0.29 3.63
C ILE A 115 7.16 -0.38 4.00
N ARG A 116 6.72 -1.48 4.63
CA ARG A 116 5.29 -1.67 4.93
C ARG A 116 4.79 -0.75 6.04
N GLY A 117 5.66 -0.39 6.97
CA GLY A 117 5.27 0.28 8.20
C GLY A 117 4.56 -0.65 9.18
N TYR A 118 4.48 -0.23 10.43
CA TYR A 118 3.91 -1.02 11.51
C TYR A 118 3.41 -0.14 12.66
N VAL A 119 2.58 -0.74 13.51
CA VAL A 119 2.14 -0.19 14.78
C VAL A 119 2.20 -1.32 15.80
N VAL A 120 2.78 -1.05 16.97
CA VAL A 120 2.86 -1.97 18.10
C VAL A 120 1.84 -1.52 19.14
N PRO A 121 0.73 -2.25 19.35
CA PRO A 121 -0.34 -1.78 20.24
C PRO A 121 0.09 -1.57 21.70
N SER A 122 0.99 -2.42 22.21
CA SER A 122 1.43 -2.39 23.61
C SER A 122 2.35 -1.22 23.94
N SER A 123 3.29 -0.88 23.05
CA SER A 123 4.28 0.18 23.27
C SER A 123 3.95 1.50 22.55
N GLN A 124 2.92 1.51 21.70
CA GLN A 124 2.57 2.59 20.78
C GLN A 124 3.68 2.96 19.79
N CYS A 125 4.76 2.17 19.72
CA CYS A 125 5.82 2.32 18.73
C CYS A 125 5.22 2.15 17.32
N LYS A 126 5.62 3.00 16.40
CA LYS A 126 5.07 3.00 15.05
C LYS A 126 6.05 3.54 14.03
N ARG A 127 5.92 3.06 12.81
CA ARG A 127 6.64 3.57 11.65
C ARG A 127 5.67 3.72 10.48
N THR A 128 5.58 4.93 9.95
CA THR A 128 4.77 5.23 8.77
C THR A 128 5.39 4.55 7.55
N SER A 129 4.55 3.93 6.72
CA SER A 129 4.94 3.37 5.43
C SER A 129 5.42 4.48 4.48
N PRO A 130 6.66 4.43 3.95
CA PRO A 130 7.06 5.31 2.87
C PRO A 130 6.38 4.99 1.54
N LEU A 131 5.81 3.79 1.39
CA LEU A 131 5.12 3.33 0.18
C LEU A 131 3.64 3.75 0.20
N LEU A 132 3.24 4.54 -0.79
CA LEU A 132 1.86 4.87 -1.14
C LEU A 132 1.45 4.09 -2.38
N LEU A 133 0.25 3.50 -2.36
CA LEU A 133 -0.35 2.82 -3.50
C LEU A 133 -1.79 3.31 -3.66
N GLU A 134 -2.15 3.70 -4.88
CA GLU A 134 -3.55 3.83 -5.27
C GLU A 134 -4.18 2.44 -5.43
N ASP A 135 -5.50 2.43 -5.49
CA ASP A 135 -6.24 1.23 -5.81
C ASP A 135 -6.00 0.81 -7.28
N PHE A 136 -5.99 -0.49 -7.53
CA PHE A 136 -5.81 -1.04 -8.88
C PHE A 136 -7.16 -1.06 -9.57
N VAL A 137 -7.39 -0.12 -10.48
CA VAL A 137 -8.70 0.10 -11.11
C VAL A 137 -8.76 -0.62 -12.43
N ASP A 138 -9.79 -1.45 -12.62
CA ASP A 138 -10.03 -2.16 -13.87
C ASP A 138 -10.38 -1.19 -15.01
N GLN A 139 -9.87 -1.49 -16.20
CA GLN A 139 -10.04 -0.69 -17.42
C GLN A 139 -11.03 -1.34 -18.39
N LEU A 140 -11.27 -2.65 -18.29
CA LEU A 140 -12.08 -3.38 -19.27
C LEU A 140 -13.57 -3.35 -18.93
N GLY A 141 -13.93 -3.50 -17.66
CA GLY A 141 -15.33 -3.50 -17.22
C GLY A 141 -16.11 -4.74 -17.68
N ASN A 142 -15.43 -5.88 -17.86
CA ASN A 142 -16.01 -7.16 -18.30
C ASN A 142 -16.79 -7.87 -17.17
N GLY A 143 -17.66 -7.13 -16.47
CA GLY A 143 -18.46 -7.63 -15.37
C GLY A 143 -19.86 -8.07 -15.82
N ASN A 144 -20.42 -9.06 -15.13
CA ASN A 144 -21.82 -9.47 -15.32
C ASN A 144 -22.41 -10.07 -14.05
N PHE A 145 -23.74 -10.13 -14.00
CA PHE A 145 -24.46 -10.93 -13.01
C PHE A 145 -24.28 -12.41 -13.34
N GLU A 146 -23.98 -13.23 -12.34
CA GLU A 146 -23.84 -14.68 -12.48
C GLU A 146 -24.60 -15.39 -11.36
N GLN A 147 -25.45 -16.34 -11.76
CA GLN A 147 -26.23 -17.18 -10.86
C GLN A 147 -25.49 -18.48 -10.59
N PHE A 148 -25.39 -18.83 -9.31
CA PHE A 148 -24.79 -20.08 -8.85
C PHE A 148 -25.85 -20.93 -8.11
N GLY A 149 -25.57 -22.22 -8.00
CA GLY A 149 -26.37 -23.17 -7.26
C GLY A 149 -25.52 -24.24 -6.60
N GLN A 150 -26.05 -24.87 -5.55
CA GLN A 150 -25.48 -26.06 -4.95
C GLN A 150 -26.02 -27.32 -5.65
N ALA A 151 -25.16 -28.32 -5.84
CA ALA A 151 -25.57 -29.63 -6.34
C ALA A 151 -26.09 -30.49 -5.17
N GLY A 152 -27.23 -31.17 -5.34
CA GLY A 152 -27.83 -32.02 -4.32
C GLY A 152 -29.21 -31.55 -3.86
N GLU A 153 -29.53 -31.79 -2.58
CA GLU A 153 -30.81 -31.35 -1.98
C GLU A 153 -30.97 -29.84 -2.10
N ARG A 154 -32.14 -29.43 -2.62
CA ARG A 154 -32.47 -28.04 -2.86
C ARG A 154 -33.31 -27.49 -1.73
N ASP A 155 -32.80 -26.49 -1.05
CA ASP A 155 -33.53 -25.65 -0.11
C ASP A 155 -33.58 -24.18 -0.61
N SER A 156 -34.19 -23.30 0.17
CA SER A 156 -34.28 -21.86 -0.16
C SER A 156 -32.94 -21.12 -0.15
N SER A 157 -31.86 -21.73 0.36
CA SER A 157 -30.51 -21.14 0.43
C SER A 157 -29.55 -21.69 -0.64
N SER A 158 -30.01 -22.67 -1.41
CA SER A 158 -29.20 -23.41 -2.39
C SER A 158 -28.78 -22.59 -3.60
N PHE A 159 -29.50 -21.50 -3.91
CA PHE A 159 -29.17 -20.58 -4.99
C PHE A 159 -28.61 -19.28 -4.42
N PHE A 160 -27.46 -18.85 -4.94
CA PHE A 160 -26.84 -17.58 -4.61
C PHE A 160 -26.29 -16.94 -5.89
N SER A 161 -26.07 -15.63 -5.88
CA SER A 161 -25.57 -14.93 -7.07
C SER A 161 -24.42 -14.02 -6.73
N LYS A 162 -23.63 -13.68 -7.74
CA LYS A 162 -22.51 -12.73 -7.60
C LYS A 162 -22.43 -11.86 -8.84
N THR A 163 -21.81 -10.70 -8.68
CA THR A 163 -21.29 -9.95 -9.83
C THR A 163 -19.86 -10.42 -10.07
N THR A 164 -19.64 -11.16 -11.15
CA THR A 164 -18.34 -11.72 -11.54
C THR A 164 -17.74 -10.96 -12.71
N PHE A 165 -16.48 -11.24 -13.01
CA PHE A 165 -15.71 -10.58 -14.07
C PHE A 165 -14.95 -11.64 -14.85
N GLY A 166 -14.82 -11.44 -16.17
CA GLY A 166 -13.91 -12.21 -17.03
C GLY A 166 -12.48 -11.69 -16.96
N ASP A 167 -11.89 -11.42 -18.11
CA ASP A 167 -10.56 -10.81 -18.22
C ASP A 167 -10.56 -9.38 -17.67
N THR A 168 -9.48 -9.02 -16.97
CA THR A 168 -9.31 -7.73 -16.31
C THR A 168 -7.95 -7.11 -16.62
N GLU A 169 -7.92 -5.78 -16.73
CA GLU A 169 -6.69 -4.99 -16.87
C GLU A 169 -6.73 -3.85 -15.86
N TYR A 170 -5.74 -3.79 -14.98
CA TYR A 170 -5.69 -2.79 -13.93
C TYR A 170 -4.60 -1.76 -14.20
N ILE A 171 -4.93 -0.51 -13.89
CA ILE A 171 -3.94 0.58 -13.79
C ILE A 171 -3.95 1.11 -12.36
N SER A 172 -2.75 1.32 -11.82
CA SER A 172 -2.54 2.00 -10.54
C SER A 172 -1.33 2.92 -10.59
N TYR A 173 -1.25 3.82 -9.62
CA TYR A 173 -0.09 4.67 -9.38
C TYR A 173 0.36 4.51 -7.93
N GLY A 174 1.64 4.73 -7.67
CA GLY A 174 2.17 4.78 -6.33
C GLY A 174 3.40 5.67 -6.23
N SER A 175 3.88 5.84 -5.01
CA SER A 175 5.06 6.67 -4.73
C SER A 175 5.78 6.17 -3.49
N ILE A 176 7.11 6.17 -3.54
CA ILE A 176 7.99 5.96 -2.39
C ILE A 176 8.49 7.31 -1.91
N SER A 177 8.11 7.70 -0.70
CA SER A 177 8.55 8.95 -0.07
C SER A 177 9.96 8.82 0.48
N ILE A 178 10.90 9.60 -0.06
CA ILE A 178 12.31 9.56 0.35
C ILE A 178 12.48 10.08 1.78
N GLU A 179 11.74 11.12 2.18
CA GLU A 179 11.79 11.66 3.54
C GLU A 179 11.39 10.62 4.59
N GLN A 180 10.33 9.83 4.32
CA GLN A 180 9.86 8.80 5.25
C GLN A 180 10.71 7.54 5.20
N LEU A 181 11.29 7.23 4.04
CA LEU A 181 12.14 6.05 3.85
C LEU A 181 13.48 6.23 4.56
N GLN A 182 14.15 7.36 4.34
CA GLN A 182 15.53 7.56 4.74
C GLN A 182 15.74 7.72 6.25
N PHE A 183 14.73 8.18 6.97
CA PHE A 183 14.86 8.50 8.39
C PHE A 183 14.04 7.56 9.26
N ILE A 184 14.66 7.08 10.33
CA ILE A 184 14.06 6.18 11.31
C ILE A 184 14.16 6.85 12.68
N SER A 185 13.05 7.38 13.18
CA SER A 185 13.01 7.96 14.52
C SER A 185 13.06 6.88 15.59
N LEU A 186 13.92 7.07 16.59
CA LEU A 186 14.04 6.24 17.79
C LEU A 186 13.69 7.05 19.05
N ASP A 187 13.08 8.23 18.87
CA ASP A 187 12.72 9.17 19.93
C ASP A 187 11.19 9.37 19.98
N ASN A 188 10.66 9.61 21.17
CA ASN A 188 9.23 9.85 21.36
C ASN A 188 8.85 11.33 21.38
N LYS A 189 9.81 12.26 21.24
CA LYS A 189 9.53 13.72 21.21
C LYS A 189 8.46 14.16 20.22
N PHE A 190 8.34 13.46 19.08
CA PHE A 190 7.41 13.81 18.00
C PHE A 190 6.41 12.69 17.68
N ASP A 191 6.10 11.84 18.68
CA ASP A 191 5.12 10.74 18.57
C ASP A 191 5.36 9.84 17.34
N ARG A 192 6.62 9.52 17.03
CA ARG A 192 7.02 8.72 15.87
C ARG A 192 8.13 7.71 16.17
N CYS A 193 8.29 7.39 17.44
CA CYS A 193 9.26 6.41 17.92
C CYS A 193 9.00 5.05 17.24
N ALA A 194 9.93 4.61 16.39
CA ALA A 194 9.86 3.32 15.72
C ALA A 194 10.16 2.18 16.70
N MET A 195 11.06 2.42 17.65
CA MET A 195 11.41 1.49 18.71
C MET A 195 12.03 2.26 19.87
N ILE A 196 11.64 1.91 21.10
CA ILE A 196 12.26 2.46 22.31
C ILE A 196 13.65 1.84 22.47
N ILE A 197 14.67 2.68 22.55
CA ILE A 197 16.06 2.27 22.74
C ILE A 197 16.61 2.74 24.09
N LYS A 198 17.63 2.03 24.59
CA LYS A 198 18.51 2.52 25.67
C LYS A 198 19.68 3.33 25.08
N ASP A 199 20.34 4.14 25.90
CA ASP A 199 21.40 5.10 25.47
C ASP A 199 22.53 4.50 24.63
N ASN A 200 22.84 3.21 24.78
CA ASN A 200 23.91 2.51 24.07
C ASN A 200 23.43 1.57 22.95
N GLN A 201 22.14 1.56 22.63
CA GLN A 201 21.57 0.63 21.64
C GLN A 201 21.47 1.21 20.23
N GLY A 202 21.53 2.54 20.06
CA GLY A 202 21.34 3.20 18.76
C GLY A 202 22.24 2.66 17.65
N GLU A 203 23.54 2.57 17.92
CA GLU A 203 24.54 2.05 16.96
C GLU A 203 24.30 0.57 16.61
N ALA A 204 23.95 -0.26 17.60
CA ALA A 204 23.67 -1.67 17.37
C ALA A 204 22.43 -1.87 16.48
N VAL A 205 21.40 -1.04 16.66
CA VAL A 205 20.19 -1.06 15.83
C VAL A 205 20.51 -0.56 14.41
N ALA A 206 21.32 0.49 14.28
CA ALA A 206 21.77 0.98 12.99
C ALA A 206 22.54 -0.09 12.21
N GLN A 207 23.44 -0.81 12.88
CA GLN A 207 24.17 -1.93 12.28
C GLN A 207 23.21 -3.03 11.79
N GLN A 208 22.21 -3.43 12.59
CA GLN A 208 21.23 -4.44 12.15
C GLN A 208 20.44 -3.98 10.92
N VAL A 209 20.03 -2.71 10.85
CA VAL A 209 19.37 -2.13 9.68
C VAL A 209 20.30 -2.16 8.48
N GLN A 210 21.57 -1.76 8.65
CA GLN A 210 22.57 -1.79 7.60
C GLN A 210 22.81 -3.21 7.07
N ASP A 211 22.96 -4.19 7.96
CA ASP A 211 23.19 -5.59 7.61
C ASP A 211 22.02 -6.18 6.83
N PHE A 212 20.79 -5.85 7.24
CA PHE A 212 19.59 -6.24 6.49
C PHE A 212 19.58 -5.63 5.09
N ILE A 213 19.81 -4.31 4.95
CA ILE A 213 19.82 -3.66 3.64
C ILE A 213 20.94 -4.22 2.75
N GLN A 214 22.12 -4.46 3.32
CA GLN A 214 23.24 -5.10 2.63
C GLN A 214 22.90 -6.50 2.14
N SER A 215 22.07 -7.25 2.88
CA SER A 215 21.65 -8.59 2.48
C SER A 215 20.72 -8.60 1.25
N LEU A 216 20.04 -7.48 0.96
CA LEU A 216 19.21 -7.33 -0.24
C LEU A 216 20.06 -7.15 -1.51
N ASP A 217 21.23 -6.52 -1.38
CA ASP A 217 22.21 -6.38 -2.46
C ASP A 217 23.64 -6.47 -1.91
N PRO A 218 24.23 -7.67 -1.84
CA PRO A 218 25.59 -7.89 -1.30
C PRO A 218 26.70 -7.19 -2.07
N SER A 219 26.44 -6.68 -3.29
CA SER A 219 27.46 -6.06 -4.15
C SER A 219 27.74 -4.60 -3.80
N ARG A 220 26.89 -3.98 -2.99
CA ARG A 220 26.95 -2.55 -2.63
C ARG A 220 27.37 -2.36 -1.18
N SER A 221 27.46 -1.13 -0.70
CA SER A 221 27.87 -0.84 0.68
C SER A 221 26.97 0.24 1.28
N PRO A 222 25.74 -0.11 1.70
CA PRO A 222 24.81 0.83 2.32
C PRO A 222 25.34 1.29 3.69
N LYS A 223 24.92 2.48 4.11
CA LYS A 223 25.18 3.01 5.44
C LYS A 223 23.90 3.40 6.15
N ALA A 224 23.79 2.97 7.40
CA ALA A 224 22.77 3.42 8.33
C ALA A 224 23.48 4.04 9.54
N THR A 225 23.37 5.35 9.71
CA THR A 225 24.11 6.09 10.75
C THR A 225 23.17 6.49 11.86
N PHE A 226 23.48 6.11 13.10
CA PHE A 226 22.78 6.63 14.27
C PHE A 226 23.30 8.01 14.65
N HIS A 227 22.40 8.88 15.11
CA HIS A 227 22.77 10.10 15.82
C HIS A 227 21.76 10.38 16.92
N ALA A 228 22.22 10.92 18.05
CA ALA A 228 21.36 11.28 19.18
C ALA A 228 20.43 12.48 18.88
N ASN A 229 20.74 13.24 17.82
CA ASN A 229 20.03 14.44 17.46
C ASN A 229 20.08 14.70 15.94
N TYR A 230 19.12 14.17 15.20
CA TYR A 230 18.87 14.52 13.81
C TYR A 230 17.84 15.65 13.73
N VAL A 231 18.18 16.71 13.01
CA VAL A 231 17.32 17.87 12.82
C VAL A 231 16.82 17.89 11.39
N ARG A 232 15.50 18.05 11.22
CA ARG A 232 14.91 18.21 9.89
C ARG A 232 15.32 19.55 9.29
N LEU A 233 15.85 19.52 8.06
CA LEU A 233 16.19 20.71 7.30
C LEU A 233 14.96 21.60 7.09
N GLY A 234 15.16 22.92 7.22
CA GLY A 234 14.11 23.92 7.03
C GLY A 234 13.26 24.21 8.28
N THR A 235 13.58 23.62 9.43
CA THR A 235 12.96 23.98 10.72
C THR A 235 13.56 25.28 11.28
N ILE A 236 12.76 26.02 12.07
CA ILE A 236 13.18 27.31 12.66
C ILE A 236 13.89 27.10 14.02
N TYR A 237 13.41 26.14 14.81
CA TYR A 237 13.85 25.91 16.19
C TYR A 237 14.92 24.83 16.34
N GLU A 238 15.33 24.20 15.24
CA GLU A 238 16.40 23.18 15.17
C GLU A 238 16.27 22.04 16.20
N GLN A 239 15.04 21.76 16.64
CA GLN A 239 14.74 20.66 17.55
C GLN A 239 14.84 19.34 16.79
N GLY A 240 15.69 18.44 17.27
CA GLY A 240 15.93 17.14 16.67
C GLY A 240 15.49 15.96 17.53
N GLU A 241 15.61 14.80 16.92
CA GLU A 241 15.24 13.51 17.50
C GLU A 241 16.37 12.49 17.30
N ALA A 242 16.55 11.61 18.28
CA ALA A 242 17.44 10.47 18.11
C ALA A 242 16.89 9.55 17.01
N GLY A 243 17.76 9.06 16.13
CA GLY A 243 17.33 8.25 15.00
C GLY A 243 18.45 7.74 14.13
N ILE A 244 18.07 7.05 13.07
CA ILE A 244 18.97 6.49 12.07
C ILE A 244 18.70 7.16 10.73
N LEU A 245 19.75 7.60 10.05
CA LEU A 245 19.68 8.13 8.70
C LEU A 245 20.37 7.18 7.72
N LEU A 246 19.65 6.83 6.66
CA LEU A 246 20.13 6.01 5.55
C LEU A 246 20.84 6.87 4.51
N ASP A 247 21.94 6.35 3.98
CA ASP A 247 22.65 6.98 2.85
C ASP A 247 21.96 6.72 1.50
N ASP A 248 22.47 7.35 0.46
CA ASP A 248 21.94 7.24 -0.91
C ASP A 248 21.92 5.78 -1.40
N THR A 249 22.96 5.01 -1.06
CA THR A 249 23.05 3.59 -1.42
C THR A 249 21.97 2.75 -0.74
N ALA A 250 21.77 2.93 0.57
CA ALA A 250 20.74 2.24 1.32
C ALA A 250 19.33 2.56 0.80
N ILE A 251 19.08 3.84 0.48
CA ILE A 251 17.81 4.28 -0.11
C ILE A 251 17.58 3.61 -1.46
N ASP A 252 18.57 3.61 -2.36
CA ASP A 252 18.45 3.02 -3.70
C ASP A 252 18.18 1.50 -3.65
N ILE A 253 18.85 0.77 -2.74
CA ILE A 253 18.62 -0.67 -2.55
C ILE A 253 17.16 -0.92 -2.13
N LEU A 254 16.65 -0.16 -1.16
CA LEU A 254 15.28 -0.30 -0.68
C LEU A 254 14.24 0.07 -1.73
N VAL A 255 14.50 1.13 -2.51
CA VAL A 255 13.66 1.54 -3.65
C VAL A 255 13.60 0.41 -4.68
N LYS A 256 14.75 -0.11 -5.12
CA LYS A 256 14.82 -1.18 -6.13
C LYS A 256 14.14 -2.46 -5.65
N ALA A 257 14.46 -2.92 -4.44
CA ALA A 257 13.81 -4.09 -3.84
C ALA A 257 12.28 -3.93 -3.79
N THR A 258 11.78 -2.73 -3.47
CA THR A 258 10.34 -2.46 -3.47
C THR A 258 9.74 -2.50 -4.88
N LEU A 259 10.42 -1.93 -5.87
CA LEU A 259 9.98 -1.96 -7.27
C LEU A 259 9.98 -3.38 -7.84
N ASP A 260 10.98 -4.19 -7.51
CA ASP A 260 11.07 -5.60 -7.91
C ASP A 260 9.91 -6.41 -7.31
N MET A 261 9.63 -6.24 -6.01
CA MET A 261 8.46 -6.84 -5.36
C MET A 261 7.13 -6.45 -6.02
N ILE A 262 7.02 -5.21 -6.52
CA ILE A 262 5.82 -4.75 -7.24
C ILE A 262 5.76 -5.38 -8.63
N GLN A 263 6.88 -5.44 -9.35
CA GLN A 263 6.96 -6.05 -10.68
C GLN A 263 6.64 -7.56 -10.65
N ASP A 264 7.04 -8.24 -9.58
CA ASP A 264 6.80 -9.68 -9.37
C ASP A 264 5.46 -9.97 -8.65
N LEU A 265 4.64 -8.96 -8.37
CA LEU A 265 3.40 -9.14 -7.62
C LEU A 265 2.42 -10.03 -8.40
N VAL A 266 2.05 -11.14 -7.77
CA VAL A 266 0.98 -12.04 -8.23
C VAL A 266 -0.01 -12.29 -7.11
N ILE A 267 -1.30 -12.11 -7.41
CA ILE A 267 -2.40 -12.43 -6.50
C ILE A 267 -3.17 -13.61 -7.06
N ARG A 268 -3.26 -14.69 -6.28
CA ARG A 268 -4.16 -15.83 -6.52
C ARG A 268 -5.12 -15.96 -5.36
N GLN A 269 -6.36 -15.54 -5.55
CA GLN A 269 -7.36 -15.47 -4.49
C GLN A 269 -8.77 -15.57 -5.06
N ALA A 270 -9.70 -16.12 -4.30
CA ALA A 270 -11.12 -16.19 -4.64
C ALA A 270 -11.42 -16.82 -6.02
N LYS A 271 -10.58 -17.78 -6.44
CA LYS A 271 -10.61 -18.46 -7.75
C LYS A 271 -10.33 -17.55 -8.95
N GLY A 272 -9.87 -16.32 -8.74
CA GLY A 272 -9.31 -15.45 -9.76
C GLY A 272 -7.81 -15.27 -9.59
N TYR A 273 -7.19 -14.56 -10.53
CA TYR A 273 -5.80 -14.15 -10.43
C TYR A 273 -5.55 -12.77 -11.03
N MET A 274 -4.44 -12.16 -10.60
CA MET A 274 -3.87 -10.96 -11.19
C MET A 274 -2.34 -11.05 -11.10
N TYR A 275 -1.63 -10.56 -12.10
CA TYR A 275 -0.18 -10.36 -12.06
C TYR A 275 0.17 -8.99 -12.65
N VAL A 276 1.24 -8.38 -12.14
CA VAL A 276 1.80 -7.16 -12.71
C VAL A 276 2.52 -7.50 -14.01
N ASP A 277 2.14 -6.81 -15.09
CA ASP A 277 2.73 -6.96 -16.42
C ASP A 277 3.92 -5.99 -16.58
N ARG A 278 3.71 -4.72 -16.23
CA ARG A 278 4.72 -3.68 -16.40
C ARG A 278 4.64 -2.61 -15.31
N VAL A 279 5.81 -2.13 -14.89
CA VAL A 279 5.95 -0.92 -14.06
C VAL A 279 6.74 0.15 -14.83
N GLU A 280 6.18 1.36 -14.89
CA GLU A 280 6.88 2.57 -15.35
C GLU A 280 7.28 3.40 -14.14
N VAL A 281 8.51 3.90 -14.11
CA VAL A 281 9.09 4.59 -12.94
C VAL A 281 9.46 6.04 -13.29
N ASP A 282 9.32 6.93 -12.32
CA ASP A 282 9.71 8.33 -12.37
C ASP A 282 10.45 8.73 -11.08
N TYR A 283 11.76 8.92 -11.19
CA TYR A 283 12.59 9.50 -10.12
C TYR A 283 12.37 11.02 -10.07
N ASN A 284 11.44 11.44 -9.22
CA ASN A 284 10.88 12.78 -9.18
C ASN A 284 11.67 13.70 -8.24
N ASP A 285 12.42 14.62 -8.84
CA ASP A 285 13.20 15.69 -8.21
C ASP A 285 12.42 17.01 -8.06
N SER A 286 11.21 17.08 -8.64
CA SER A 286 10.35 18.26 -8.59
C SER A 286 9.64 18.38 -7.23
N ASN A 287 9.08 19.56 -6.95
CA ASN A 287 8.29 19.77 -5.73
C ASN A 287 6.90 19.14 -5.79
N LYS A 288 6.43 18.70 -6.97
CA LYS A 288 5.06 18.22 -7.16
C LYS A 288 5.09 16.70 -7.39
N MET A 289 4.69 15.94 -6.36
CA MET A 289 4.55 14.47 -6.42
C MET A 289 3.57 14.03 -7.52
N MET A 290 3.73 12.82 -8.05
CA MET A 290 2.92 12.26 -9.14
C MET A 290 3.08 13.05 -10.45
N ARG A 291 4.32 13.32 -10.84
CA ARG A 291 4.63 13.93 -12.15
C ARG A 291 4.24 12.98 -13.29
N ILE A 292 4.48 11.68 -13.11
CA ILE A 292 4.04 10.59 -14.01
C ILE A 292 2.53 10.58 -14.34
N LYS A 293 1.67 11.12 -13.45
CA LYS A 293 0.21 11.16 -13.66
C LYS A 293 -0.27 12.37 -14.48
N ARG A 294 0.57 13.39 -14.67
CA ARG A 294 0.19 14.70 -15.22
C ARG A 294 0.78 15.01 -16.61
N HIS A 295 1.21 13.99 -17.35
CA HIS A 295 1.86 14.14 -18.66
C HIS A 295 3.13 15.01 -18.65
N GLY A 296 3.86 15.05 -17.52
CA GLY A 296 5.19 15.65 -17.48
C GLY A 296 6.26 14.69 -17.99
N GLU A 297 7.42 15.22 -18.40
CA GLU A 297 8.61 14.39 -18.68
C GLU A 297 9.00 13.62 -17.43
N THR A 298 9.05 12.29 -17.54
CA THR A 298 9.44 11.39 -16.47
C THR A 298 10.92 11.03 -16.57
N ASN A 299 11.53 10.74 -15.43
CA ASN A 299 12.90 10.27 -15.34
C ASN A 299 12.90 8.77 -15.01
N PRO A 300 13.11 7.87 -15.99
CA PRO A 300 13.07 6.43 -15.74
C PRO A 300 14.26 5.92 -14.91
N THR A 301 15.32 6.73 -14.78
CA THR A 301 16.53 6.39 -14.03
C THR A 301 16.88 7.50 -13.05
N ALA A 302 17.49 7.15 -11.92
CA ALA A 302 18.05 8.12 -10.98
C ALA A 302 19.22 8.88 -11.63
N THR A 303 18.99 10.14 -12.03
CA THR A 303 20.01 11.01 -12.65
C THR A 303 20.73 11.89 -11.63
N THR A 304 20.19 12.01 -10.41
CA THR A 304 20.74 12.79 -9.31
C THR A 304 20.62 11.99 -8.01
N ASN A 305 21.30 12.43 -6.96
CA ASN A 305 21.19 11.82 -5.64
C ASN A 305 19.79 12.02 -5.05
N TYR A 306 19.43 11.16 -4.10
CA TYR A 306 18.25 11.33 -3.28
C TYR A 306 18.34 12.57 -2.41
N ALA A 307 17.20 13.20 -2.19
CA ALA A 307 17.10 14.37 -1.34
C ALA A 307 17.40 14.01 0.11
N VAL A 308 18.27 14.79 0.76
CA VAL A 308 18.56 14.67 2.19
C VAL A 308 17.67 15.65 2.95
N TYR A 309 16.88 15.15 3.90
CA TYR A 309 15.92 15.92 4.69
C TYR A 309 16.37 16.18 6.13
N PHE A 310 17.41 15.49 6.60
CA PHE A 310 17.88 15.53 7.98
C PHE A 310 19.40 15.71 8.03
N GLU A 311 19.86 16.46 9.03
CA GLU A 311 21.29 16.62 9.33
C GLU A 311 21.56 16.34 10.82
N ALA A 312 22.72 15.80 11.13
CA ALA A 312 23.16 15.59 12.50
C ALA A 312 23.61 16.93 13.10
N LYS A 313 23.17 17.25 14.33
CA LYS A 313 23.57 18.44 15.07
C LYS A 313 24.02 18.12 16.49
#